data_AF-A0A6N2T2L3-F1
#
_entry.id   AF-A0A6N2T2L3-F1
#
_cell.length_a   1.000
_cell.length_b   1.000
_cell.length_c   1.000
_cell.angle_alpha   90.00
_cell.angle_beta   90.00
_cell.angle_gamma   90.00
#
_symmetry.space_group_name_H-M   'P 1'
#
loop_
_entity.id
_entity.type
_entity.pdbx_description
1 polymer ?
#
loop_
_entity_poly.entity_id
_entity_poly.type
_entity_poly.pdbx_seq_one_letter_code
_entity_poly.pdbx_strand_id
1 'polypeptide(L)'
;MRKSELTREKQRLLWEAINTYSNPYEFVAPILEIIADNPSVDFGMPGELVHFVEQFYKNGYEELLIASVSEKPTPHNIWMLHRCYNDIDNPQHEKFAEVIKKLKNEEWDAGEKGLTLSAFEWEKDRKTLIYGQVDYMYGEALYKPEMKEGNPIRLYSLDEITEIFCKLGLRICNSFADFSGNPSSDNDIQLMVYSIRE
;
A
#
# COMPACT_ATOMS: atom_id res chain seq x y z
N MET A 1 -14.35 -13.81 -23.80
CA MET A 1 -15.19 -12.59 -23.94
C MET A 1 -14.38 -11.45 -23.33
N ARG A 2 -13.88 -10.49 -24.13
CA ARG A 2 -12.99 -9.43 -23.64
C ARG A 2 -13.77 -8.56 -22.63
N LYS A 3 -13.43 -8.64 -21.34
CA LYS A 3 -13.89 -7.65 -20.36
C LYS A 3 -13.45 -6.29 -20.89
N SER A 4 -14.39 -5.40 -21.14
CA SER A 4 -14.10 -4.07 -21.66
C SER A 4 -13.23 -3.33 -20.64
N GLU A 5 -11.96 -3.09 -20.97
CA GLU A 5 -11.08 -2.26 -20.16
C GLU A 5 -11.71 -0.86 -20.01
N LEU A 6 -11.81 -0.41 -18.77
CA LEU A 6 -12.24 0.95 -18.44
C LEU A 6 -11.05 1.88 -18.71
N THR A 7 -10.89 2.27 -19.97
CA THR A 7 -9.82 3.17 -20.40
C THR A 7 -9.90 4.51 -19.67
N ARG A 8 -8.75 5.17 -19.48
CA ARG A 8 -8.69 6.50 -18.81
C ARG A 8 -9.66 7.52 -19.40
N GLU A 9 -9.88 7.47 -20.71
CA GLU A 9 -10.83 8.33 -21.41
C GLU A 9 -12.30 8.05 -21.02
N LYS A 10 -12.67 6.79 -20.79
CA LYS A 10 -13.99 6.44 -20.25
C LYS A 10 -14.15 6.85 -18.80
N GLN A 11 -13.09 6.74 -17.99
CA GLN A 11 -13.09 7.20 -16.60
C GLN A 11 -13.32 8.72 -16.53
N ARG A 12 -12.67 9.48 -17.41
CA ARG A 12 -12.85 10.93 -17.51
C ARG A 12 -14.27 11.33 -17.93
N LEU A 13 -14.84 10.70 -18.95
CA LEU A 13 -16.22 11.00 -19.37
C LEU A 13 -17.23 10.68 -18.27
N LEU A 14 -17.00 9.61 -17.51
CA LEU A 14 -17.82 9.25 -16.37
C LEU A 14 -17.70 10.31 -15.25
N TRP A 15 -16.48 10.77 -14.96
CA TRP A 15 -16.22 11.85 -14.01
C TRP A 15 -16.96 13.15 -14.39
N GLU A 16 -16.85 13.58 -15.65
CA GLU A 16 -17.49 14.79 -16.14
C GLU A 16 -19.02 14.68 -16.04
N ALA A 17 -19.60 13.52 -16.36
CA ALA A 17 -21.03 13.29 -16.24
C ALA A 17 -21.51 13.32 -14.78
N ILE A 18 -20.81 12.65 -13.86
CA ILE A 18 -21.22 12.57 -12.45
C ILE A 18 -21.20 13.96 -11.78
N ASN A 19 -20.22 14.80 -12.11
CA ASN A 19 -20.12 16.15 -11.54
C ASN A 19 -21.22 17.12 -12.01
N THR A 20 -22.03 16.74 -13.00
CA THR A 20 -23.21 17.54 -13.40
C THR A 20 -24.47 17.23 -12.59
N TYR A 21 -24.45 16.19 -11.75
CA TYR A 21 -25.58 15.84 -10.90
C TYR A 21 -25.72 16.75 -9.68
N SER A 22 -26.95 16.89 -9.19
CA SER A 22 -27.30 17.74 -8.05
C SER A 22 -26.59 17.36 -6.74
N ASN A 23 -26.26 16.08 -6.56
CA ASN A 23 -25.54 15.55 -5.40
C ASN A 23 -24.52 14.48 -5.81
N PRO A 24 -23.30 14.85 -6.20
CA PRO A 24 -22.32 13.88 -6.68
C PRO A 24 -21.82 12.90 -5.58
N TYR A 25 -22.03 13.22 -4.30
CA TYR A 25 -21.64 12.35 -3.18
C TYR A 25 -22.31 10.97 -3.22
N GLU A 26 -23.52 10.85 -3.78
CA GLU A 26 -24.24 9.58 -3.92
C GLU A 26 -23.48 8.53 -4.73
N PHE A 27 -22.53 8.97 -5.56
CA PHE A 27 -21.71 8.08 -6.39
C PHE A 27 -20.44 7.58 -5.71
N VAL A 28 -20.10 8.09 -4.51
CA VAL A 28 -18.89 7.66 -3.78
C VAL A 28 -18.96 6.17 -3.43
N ALA A 29 -20.06 5.71 -2.84
CA ALA A 29 -20.24 4.30 -2.47
C ALA A 29 -20.24 3.36 -3.71
N PRO A 30 -21.02 3.64 -4.77
CA PRO A 30 -20.95 2.87 -6.02
C PRO A 30 -19.55 2.82 -6.64
N ILE A 31 -18.78 3.91 -6.61
CA ILE A 31 -17.42 3.93 -7.15
C ILE A 31 -16.48 3.07 -6.31
N LEU A 32 -16.57 3.14 -4.99
CA LEU A 32 -15.78 2.28 -4.09
C LEU A 32 -16.13 0.80 -4.28
N GLU A 33 -17.41 0.47 -4.51
CA GLU A 33 -17.85 -0.89 -4.84
C GLU A 33 -17.24 -1.37 -6.16
N ILE A 34 -17.23 -0.53 -7.21
CA ILE A 34 -16.59 -0.85 -8.50
C ILE A 34 -15.09 -1.12 -8.31
N ILE A 35 -14.40 -0.31 -7.51
CA ILE A 35 -12.97 -0.48 -7.21
C ILE A 35 -12.74 -1.82 -6.49
N ALA A 36 -13.56 -2.13 -5.48
CA ALA A 36 -13.46 -3.36 -4.70
C ALA A 36 -13.78 -4.62 -5.52
N ASP A 37 -14.77 -4.57 -6.42
CA ASP A 37 -15.17 -5.71 -7.26
C ASP A 37 -14.22 -5.98 -8.44
N ASN A 38 -13.30 -5.05 -8.74
CA ASN A 38 -12.40 -5.14 -9.88
C ASN A 38 -10.92 -4.96 -9.46
N PRO A 39 -10.37 -5.82 -8.58
CA PRO A 39 -9.03 -5.66 -8.01
C PRO A 39 -7.89 -5.74 -9.05
N SER A 40 -8.13 -6.37 -10.20
CA SER A 40 -7.15 -6.50 -11.28
C SER A 40 -7.14 -5.32 -12.27
N VAL A 41 -8.04 -4.35 -12.11
CA VAL A 41 -8.16 -3.20 -13.00
C VAL A 41 -7.31 -2.05 -12.45
N ASP A 42 -6.45 -1.48 -13.29
CA ASP A 42 -5.71 -0.28 -12.95
C ASP A 42 -6.61 0.96 -13.07
N PHE A 43 -7.07 1.46 -11.92
CA PHE A 43 -7.83 2.71 -11.82
C PHE A 43 -6.92 3.96 -11.73
N GLY A 44 -5.59 3.79 -11.80
CA GLY A 44 -4.59 4.85 -11.70
C GLY A 44 -4.21 5.18 -10.24
N MET A 45 -2.95 5.58 -10.01
CA MET A 45 -2.42 5.89 -8.68
C MET A 45 -1.86 7.32 -8.60
N PRO A 46 -2.70 8.36 -8.38
CA PRO A 46 -4.17 8.35 -8.43
C PRO A 46 -4.71 8.55 -9.87
N GLY A 47 -5.87 7.95 -10.17
CA GLY A 47 -6.62 8.20 -11.40
C GLY A 47 -7.93 8.97 -11.17
N GLU A 48 -8.72 9.17 -12.23
CA GLU A 48 -9.87 10.09 -12.23
C GLU A 48 -10.96 9.72 -11.21
N LEU A 49 -11.25 8.42 -11.06
CA LEU A 49 -12.26 7.95 -10.10
C LEU A 49 -11.79 8.07 -8.65
N VAL A 50 -10.48 7.88 -8.41
CA VAL A 50 -9.86 8.09 -7.10
C VAL A 50 -9.91 9.58 -6.75
N HIS A 51 -9.53 10.45 -7.70
CA HIS A 51 -9.64 11.90 -7.53
C HIS A 51 -11.08 12.35 -7.25
N PHE A 52 -12.06 11.73 -7.91
CA PHE A 52 -13.47 12.00 -7.64
C PHE A 52 -13.86 11.68 -6.20
N VAL A 53 -13.54 10.50 -5.68
CA VAL A 53 -13.96 10.15 -4.31
C VAL A 53 -13.18 10.93 -3.26
N GLU A 54 -11.90 11.23 -3.52
CA GLU A 54 -11.04 12.01 -2.62
C GLU A 54 -11.49 13.46 -2.47
N GLN A 55 -12.27 14.02 -3.40
CA GLN A 55 -12.82 15.38 -3.24
C GLN A 55 -13.76 15.50 -2.02
N PHE A 56 -14.29 14.38 -1.54
CA PHE A 56 -15.18 14.29 -0.37
C PHE A 56 -14.43 13.90 0.91
N TYR A 57 -13.10 13.93 0.90
CA TYR A 57 -12.30 13.76 2.11
C TYR A 57 -12.71 14.78 3.18
N LYS A 58 -12.80 14.35 4.45
CA LYS A 58 -13.38 15.08 5.60
C LYS A 58 -14.88 15.38 5.51
N ASN A 59 -15.58 14.82 4.52
CA ASN A 59 -17.03 14.98 4.32
C ASN A 59 -17.79 13.65 4.26
N GLY A 60 -17.25 12.57 4.87
CA GLY A 60 -17.94 11.28 5.04
C GLY A 60 -17.47 10.15 4.13
N TYR A 61 -16.60 10.44 3.16
CA TYR A 61 -15.94 9.45 2.30
C TYR A 61 -15.20 8.37 3.11
N GLU A 62 -14.58 8.78 4.21
CA GLU A 62 -13.71 7.91 5.01
C GLU A 62 -14.45 6.72 5.63
N GLU A 63 -15.70 6.91 6.05
CA GLU A 63 -16.51 5.84 6.63
C GLU A 63 -16.87 4.80 5.57
N LEU A 64 -17.17 5.25 4.35
CA LEU A 64 -17.44 4.38 3.20
C LEU A 64 -16.19 3.61 2.76
N LEU A 65 -15.03 4.28 2.78
CA LEU A 65 -13.74 3.64 2.47
C LEU A 65 -13.40 2.56 3.50
N ILE A 66 -13.56 2.84 4.80
CA ILE A 66 -13.37 1.87 5.87
C ILE A 66 -14.28 0.65 5.67
N ALA A 67 -15.57 0.87 5.37
CA ALA A 67 -16.52 -0.21 5.14
C ALA A 67 -16.13 -1.06 3.91
N SER A 68 -15.79 -0.40 2.79
CA SER A 68 -15.35 -1.07 1.56
C SER A 68 -14.12 -1.94 1.81
N VAL A 69 -13.09 -1.41 2.49
CA VAL A 69 -11.86 -2.15 2.80
C VAL A 69 -12.12 -3.28 3.80
N SER A 70 -13.02 -3.07 4.76
CA SER A 70 -13.36 -4.10 5.77
C SER A 70 -14.16 -5.27 5.20
N GLU A 71 -14.94 -5.05 4.15
CA GLU A 71 -15.75 -6.08 3.48
C GLU A 71 -14.96 -6.81 2.38
N LYS A 72 -14.26 -6.05 1.53
CA LYS A 72 -13.50 -6.56 0.38
C LYS A 72 -12.16 -5.85 0.27
N PRO A 73 -11.14 -6.29 1.04
CA PRO A 73 -9.82 -5.70 0.96
C PRO A 73 -9.19 -5.95 -0.41
N THR A 74 -8.74 -4.89 -1.05
CA THR A 74 -8.01 -4.94 -2.33
C THR A 74 -6.76 -4.07 -2.23
N PRO A 75 -5.69 -4.35 -3.00
CA PRO A 75 -4.49 -3.52 -2.98
C PRO A 75 -4.78 -2.03 -3.20
N HIS A 76 -5.75 -1.72 -4.06
CA HIS A 76 -6.12 -0.36 -4.40
C HIS A 76 -6.86 0.38 -3.28
N ASN A 77 -7.90 -0.22 -2.69
CA ASN A 77 -8.64 0.44 -1.61
C ASN A 77 -7.83 0.48 -0.28
N ILE A 78 -6.94 -0.49 -0.05
CA ILE A 78 -5.98 -0.46 1.06
C ILE A 78 -5.00 0.70 0.88
N TRP A 79 -4.49 0.92 -0.34
CA TRP A 79 -3.63 2.06 -0.64
C TRP A 79 -4.36 3.40 -0.39
N MET A 80 -5.63 3.51 -0.79
CA MET A 80 -6.46 4.69 -0.49
C MET A 80 -6.63 4.89 1.02
N LEU A 81 -6.85 3.81 1.78
CA LEU A 81 -6.98 3.86 3.24
C LEU A 81 -5.67 4.27 3.92
N HIS A 82 -4.54 3.75 3.45
CA HIS A 82 -3.21 4.09 3.94
C HIS A 82 -2.89 5.58 3.70
N ARG A 83 -3.37 6.16 2.59
CA ARG A 83 -3.25 7.60 2.36
C ARG A 83 -4.04 8.42 3.37
N CYS A 84 -5.25 8.00 3.75
CA CYS A 84 -6.02 8.65 4.81
C CYS A 84 -5.37 8.47 6.18
N TYR A 85 -4.73 7.32 6.46
CA TYR A 85 -3.98 7.07 7.68
C TYR A 85 -2.79 8.03 7.86
N ASN A 86 -2.15 8.47 6.77
CA ASN A 86 -1.03 9.41 6.86
C ASN A 86 -1.42 10.80 7.39
N ASP A 87 -2.70 11.18 7.37
CA ASP A 87 -3.20 12.40 8.01
C ASP A 87 -3.48 12.11 9.51
N ILE A 88 -2.46 12.32 10.34
CA ILE A 88 -2.49 12.02 11.79
C ILE A 88 -3.55 12.85 12.52
N ASP A 89 -3.90 14.02 11.98
CA ASP A 89 -4.92 14.92 12.55
C ASP A 89 -6.34 14.53 12.13
N ASN A 90 -6.53 13.46 11.34
CA ASN A 90 -7.87 13.01 10.95
C ASN A 90 -8.62 12.41 12.16
N PRO A 91 -9.86 12.87 12.46
CA PRO A 91 -10.68 12.33 13.55
C PRO A 91 -10.93 10.80 13.47
N GLN A 92 -10.79 10.20 12.29
CA GLN A 92 -10.99 8.77 12.05
C GLN A 92 -9.68 7.96 12.00
N HIS A 93 -8.54 8.58 12.32
CA HIS A 93 -7.23 7.95 12.29
C HIS A 93 -7.15 6.64 13.09
N GLU A 94 -7.77 6.60 14.29
CA GLU A 94 -7.82 5.39 15.11
C GLU A 94 -8.58 4.24 14.43
N LYS A 95 -9.70 4.55 13.75
CA LYS A 95 -10.46 3.55 12.98
C LYS A 95 -9.66 3.02 11.79
N PHE A 96 -8.90 3.86 11.09
CA PHE A 96 -7.99 3.40 10.03
C PHE A 96 -6.93 2.44 10.58
N ALA A 97 -6.34 2.77 11.72
CA ALA A 97 -5.35 1.93 12.39
C ALA A 97 -5.92 0.56 12.78
N GLU A 98 -7.15 0.50 13.28
CA GLU A 98 -7.85 -0.75 13.62
C GLU A 98 -8.09 -1.63 12.39
N VAL A 99 -8.56 -1.05 11.28
CA VAL A 99 -8.79 -1.77 10.03
C VAL A 99 -7.47 -2.32 9.49
N ILE A 100 -6.42 -1.50 9.42
CA ILE A 100 -5.08 -1.94 8.98
C ILE A 100 -4.54 -3.07 9.88
N LYS A 101 -4.75 -2.97 11.19
CA LYS A 101 -4.35 -4.01 12.15
C LYS A 101 -5.13 -5.32 11.94
N LYS A 102 -6.41 -5.25 11.57
CA LYS A 102 -7.23 -6.41 11.25
C LYS A 102 -6.78 -7.07 9.95
N LEU A 103 -6.48 -6.29 8.92
CA LEU A 103 -5.97 -6.78 7.63
C LEU A 103 -4.61 -7.45 7.73
N LYS A 104 -3.73 -6.96 8.63
CA LYS A 104 -2.45 -7.62 8.93
C LYS A 104 -2.59 -9.06 9.43
N ASN A 105 -3.79 -9.51 9.79
CA ASN A 105 -4.04 -10.91 10.14
C ASN A 105 -4.51 -11.78 8.96
N GLU A 106 -4.68 -11.23 7.74
CA GLU A 106 -5.30 -11.89 6.56
C GLU A 106 -4.42 -11.79 5.28
N GLU A 107 -3.16 -12.18 5.38
CA GLU A 107 -2.08 -12.02 4.38
C GLU A 107 -2.13 -12.91 3.11
N TRP A 108 -3.29 -13.09 2.48
CA TRP A 108 -3.43 -13.94 1.27
C TRP A 108 -3.62 -13.12 -0.02
N ASP A 109 -2.68 -13.28 -0.97
CA ASP A 109 -2.73 -12.72 -2.32
C ASP A 109 -3.10 -13.78 -3.36
N ALA A 110 -4.08 -13.51 -4.23
CA ALA A 110 -4.48 -14.43 -5.29
C ALA A 110 -3.91 -14.03 -6.65
N GLY A 111 -2.96 -14.82 -7.17
CA GLY A 111 -2.39 -14.67 -8.50
C GLY A 111 -3.11 -15.51 -9.57
N GLU A 112 -2.70 -15.39 -10.84
CA GLU A 112 -3.29 -16.14 -11.97
C GLU A 112 -3.10 -17.66 -11.87
N LYS A 113 -2.07 -18.12 -11.15
CA LYS A 113 -1.66 -19.52 -11.09
C LYS A 113 -1.74 -20.15 -9.70
N GLY A 114 -2.01 -19.34 -8.67
CA GLY A 114 -2.04 -19.80 -7.28
C GLY A 114 -2.32 -18.68 -6.28
N LEU A 115 -2.41 -19.06 -5.01
CA LEU A 115 -2.51 -18.17 -3.85
C LEU A 115 -1.14 -18.05 -3.18
N THR A 116 -0.71 -16.84 -2.87
CA THR A 116 0.52 -16.53 -2.14
C THR A 116 0.16 -15.98 -0.77
N LEU A 117 0.64 -16.62 0.29
CA LEU A 117 0.52 -16.12 1.67
C LEU A 117 1.84 -15.44 2.04
N SER A 118 1.81 -14.14 2.33
CA SER A 118 3.01 -13.33 2.61
C SER A 118 2.99 -12.81 4.04
N ALA A 119 3.83 -13.33 4.92
CA ALA A 119 3.94 -12.88 6.30
C ALA A 119 5.04 -11.87 6.55
N PHE A 120 4.68 -10.77 7.21
CA PHE A 120 5.60 -9.72 7.62
C PHE A 120 5.61 -9.56 9.15
N GLU A 121 6.71 -9.94 9.78
CA GLU A 121 6.91 -9.73 11.21
C GLU A 121 8.05 -8.74 11.45
N TRP A 122 7.83 -7.73 12.31
CA TRP A 122 8.86 -6.76 12.69
C TRP A 122 9.47 -7.13 14.04
N GLU A 123 10.72 -7.57 14.03
CA GLU A 123 11.51 -7.83 15.23
C GLU A 123 12.18 -6.52 15.69
N LYS A 124 11.54 -5.82 16.64
CA LYS A 124 11.96 -4.51 17.13
C LYS A 124 13.40 -4.48 17.66
N ASP A 125 13.81 -5.51 18.41
CA ASP A 125 15.11 -5.54 19.07
C ASP A 125 16.28 -5.68 18.08
N ARG A 126 16.03 -6.36 16.94
CA ARG A 126 17.04 -6.56 15.89
C ARG A 126 16.90 -5.60 14.72
N LYS A 127 15.88 -4.73 14.75
CA LYS A 127 15.47 -3.89 13.60
C LYS A 127 15.35 -4.71 12.31
N THR A 128 14.77 -5.89 12.42
CA THR A 128 14.72 -6.88 11.33
C THR A 128 13.27 -7.10 10.90
N LEU A 129 13.02 -6.96 9.60
CA LEU A 129 11.79 -7.39 8.96
C LEU A 129 11.95 -8.86 8.59
N ILE A 130 11.16 -9.73 9.22
CA ILE A 130 11.09 -11.15 8.89
C ILE A 130 10.01 -11.30 7.82
N TYR A 131 10.44 -11.76 6.64
CA TYR A 131 9.56 -11.94 5.50
C TYR A 131 9.39 -13.44 5.18
N GLY A 132 8.19 -13.99 5.35
CA GLY A 132 7.83 -15.34 4.95
C GLY A 132 6.89 -15.35 3.75
N GLN A 133 7.10 -16.25 2.79
CA GLN A 133 6.18 -16.44 1.67
C GLN A 133 5.86 -17.93 1.51
N VAL A 134 4.59 -18.27 1.31
CA VAL A 134 4.14 -19.62 0.96
C VAL A 134 3.21 -19.54 -0.25
N ASP A 135 3.58 -20.23 -1.33
CA ASP A 135 2.79 -20.30 -2.56
C ASP A 135 1.99 -21.60 -2.64
N TYR A 136 0.72 -21.49 -3.02
CA TYR A 136 -0.22 -22.59 -3.24
C TYR A 136 -0.73 -22.55 -4.68
N MET A 137 -0.40 -23.56 -5.48
CA MET A 137 -0.84 -23.62 -6.87
C MET A 137 -2.31 -24.06 -6.99
N TYR A 138 -3.05 -23.49 -7.94
CA TYR A 138 -4.42 -23.93 -8.19
C TYR A 138 -4.44 -25.37 -8.73
N GLY A 139 -5.34 -26.19 -8.19
CA GLY A 139 -5.47 -27.61 -8.54
C GLY A 139 -4.79 -28.57 -7.56
N GLU A 140 -4.04 -28.06 -6.59
CA GLU A 140 -3.48 -28.85 -5.50
C GLU A 140 -4.34 -28.76 -4.22
N ALA A 141 -4.27 -29.79 -3.38
CA ALA A 141 -5.00 -29.79 -2.10
C ALA A 141 -4.33 -28.85 -1.10
N LEU A 142 -5.10 -27.89 -0.58
CA LEU A 142 -4.63 -26.95 0.44
C LEU A 142 -4.32 -27.69 1.76
N TYR A 143 -3.18 -27.34 2.35
CA TYR A 143 -2.78 -27.76 3.69
C TYR A 143 -2.47 -26.53 4.55
N LYS A 144 -2.52 -26.70 5.87
CA LYS A 144 -2.27 -25.61 6.83
C LYS A 144 -0.89 -24.99 6.57
N PRO A 145 -0.77 -23.65 6.42
CA PRO A 145 0.52 -23.01 6.19
C PRO A 145 1.44 -23.22 7.40
N GLU A 146 2.63 -23.78 7.16
CA GLU A 146 3.75 -23.80 8.11
C GLU A 146 4.90 -23.00 7.51
N MET A 147 5.09 -21.76 7.98
CA MET A 147 6.23 -20.91 7.60
C MET A 147 7.43 -21.31 8.45
N LYS A 148 8.38 -22.05 7.86
CA LYS A 148 9.49 -22.64 8.62
C LYS A 148 10.68 -21.71 8.86
N GLU A 149 10.79 -20.58 8.15
CA GLU A 149 11.69 -19.46 8.48
C GLU A 149 11.50 -18.37 7.40
N GLY A 150 11.24 -17.13 7.80
CA GLY A 150 11.23 -16.00 6.87
C GLY A 150 12.66 -15.60 6.50
N ASN A 151 12.87 -15.08 5.29
CA ASN A 151 14.13 -14.44 4.91
C ASN A 151 14.24 -13.11 5.69
N PRO A 152 15.18 -12.98 6.63
CA PRO A 152 15.29 -11.75 7.43
C PRO A 152 15.93 -10.65 6.59
N ILE A 153 15.20 -9.56 6.40
CA ILE A 153 15.71 -8.32 5.81
C ILE A 153 15.94 -7.34 6.96
N ARG A 154 17.20 -7.12 7.32
CA ARG A 154 17.56 -6.12 8.34
C ARG A 154 17.54 -4.73 7.73
N LEU A 155 16.77 -3.84 8.32
CA LEU A 155 16.74 -2.43 7.92
C LEU A 155 17.74 -1.64 8.76
N TYR A 156 18.44 -0.72 8.11
CA TYR A 156 19.44 0.13 8.75
C TYR A 156 19.00 1.59 8.68
N SER A 157 19.16 2.33 9.77
CA SER A 157 19.01 3.79 9.76
C SER A 157 20.27 4.45 9.18
N LEU A 158 20.13 5.70 8.73
CA LEU A 158 21.27 6.48 8.25
C LEU A 158 22.36 6.60 9.32
N ASP A 159 21.99 6.83 10.59
CA ASP A 159 22.93 6.91 11.70
C ASP A 159 23.73 5.60 11.88
N GLU A 160 23.04 4.45 11.79
CA GLU A 160 23.67 3.15 11.96
C GLU A 160 24.61 2.82 10.80
N ILE A 161 24.20 3.14 9.56
CA ILE A 161 25.09 3.04 8.39
C ILE A 161 26.29 3.99 8.53
N THR A 162 26.09 5.20 9.05
CA THR A 162 27.16 6.17 9.30
C THR A 162 28.18 5.62 10.28
N GLU A 163 27.76 5.04 11.40
CA GLU A 163 28.66 4.42 12.36
C GLU A 163 29.44 3.23 11.78
N ILE A 164 28.77 2.36 11.02
CA ILE A 164 29.41 1.22 10.36
C ILE A 164 30.46 1.71 9.36
N PHE A 165 30.12 2.70 8.54
CA PHE A 165 31.02 3.24 7.52
C PHE A 165 32.22 3.94 8.16
N CYS A 166 32.02 4.72 9.21
CA CYS A 166 33.11 5.34 9.98
C CYS A 166 34.09 4.29 10.52
N LYS A 167 33.61 3.16 11.07
CA LYS A 167 34.46 2.06 11.54
C LYS A 167 35.27 1.39 10.42
N LEU A 168 34.79 1.48 9.18
CA LEU A 168 35.45 0.96 7.98
C LEU A 168 36.34 2.01 7.27
N GLY A 169 36.52 3.20 7.88
CA GLY A 169 37.29 4.31 7.28
C GLY A 169 36.56 5.00 6.12
N LEU A 170 35.23 4.89 6.07
CA LEU A 170 34.38 5.52 5.07
C LEU A 170 33.64 6.70 5.70
N ARG A 171 33.68 7.85 5.03
CA ARG A 171 32.88 9.03 5.40
C ARG A 171 31.72 9.19 4.43
N ILE A 172 30.50 9.19 4.96
CA ILE A 172 29.30 9.49 4.18
C ILE A 172 29.29 10.98 3.83
N CYS A 173 29.07 11.27 2.54
CA CYS A 173 28.96 12.63 2.03
C CYS A 173 27.49 13.03 1.83
N ASN A 174 26.69 12.14 1.23
CA ASN A 174 25.30 12.40 0.89
C ASN A 174 24.47 11.12 1.03
N SER A 175 23.18 11.27 1.30
CA SER A 175 22.19 10.19 1.29
C SER A 175 20.94 10.60 0.51
N PHE A 176 20.34 9.62 -0.17
CA PHE A 176 19.23 9.83 -1.10
C PHE A 176 18.15 8.76 -0.94
N ALA A 177 16.90 9.12 -1.19
CA ALA A 177 15.76 8.20 -1.22
C ALA A 177 15.69 7.41 -2.54
N ASP A 178 16.24 7.97 -3.62
CA ASP A 178 16.19 7.41 -4.97
C ASP A 178 17.37 7.84 -5.86
N PHE A 179 17.37 7.37 -7.11
CA PHE A 179 18.36 7.75 -8.12
C PHE A 179 18.13 9.15 -8.72
N SER A 180 17.02 9.81 -8.40
CA SER A 180 16.68 11.15 -8.87
C SER A 180 17.38 12.24 -8.07
N GLY A 181 18.02 11.87 -6.96
CA GLY A 181 18.73 12.79 -6.05
C GLY A 181 17.83 13.38 -4.98
N ASN A 182 16.63 12.80 -4.75
CA ASN A 182 15.79 13.21 -3.63
C ASN A 182 16.49 12.89 -2.30
N PRO A 183 16.49 13.81 -1.31
CA PRO A 183 17.13 13.56 -0.02
C PRO A 183 16.46 12.38 0.69
N SER A 184 17.25 11.55 1.36
CA SER A 184 16.72 10.43 2.15
C SER A 184 15.98 10.92 3.40
N SER A 185 14.88 10.27 3.75
CA SER A 185 14.17 10.44 5.02
C SER A 185 13.83 9.11 5.67
N ASP A 186 13.42 9.15 6.94
CA ASP A 186 12.94 7.97 7.67
C ASP A 186 11.61 7.41 7.13
N ASN A 187 10.95 8.13 6.23
CA ASN A 187 9.72 7.71 5.57
C ASN A 187 9.98 6.96 4.25
N ASP A 188 11.23 6.89 3.79
CA ASP A 188 11.59 6.26 2.53
C ASP A 188 12.03 4.80 2.75
N ILE A 189 11.45 3.87 1.99
CA ILE A 189 11.81 2.43 2.05
C ILE A 189 13.24 2.17 1.55
N GLN A 190 13.78 3.06 0.72
CA GLN A 190 15.09 2.93 0.09
C GLN A 190 16.06 3.98 0.63
N LEU A 191 17.25 3.54 1.03
CA LEU A 191 18.35 4.40 1.46
C LEU A 191 19.57 4.18 0.57
N MET A 192 19.93 5.18 -0.22
CA MET A 192 21.16 5.22 -1.00
C MET A 192 22.19 6.11 -0.34
N VAL A 193 23.44 5.65 -0.26
CA VAL A 193 24.51 6.36 0.45
C VAL A 193 25.70 6.56 -0.47
N TYR A 194 26.14 7.82 -0.62
CA TYR A 194 27.39 8.17 -1.26
C TYR A 194 28.46 8.41 -0.20
N SER A 195 29.53 7.63 -0.22
CA SER A 195 30.63 7.70 0.74
C SER A 195 31.99 7.72 0.06
N ILE A 196 32.97 8.30 0.73
CA ILE A 196 34.38 8.31 0.31
C ILE A 196 35.22 7.58 1.34
N ARG A 197 36.29 6.91 0.89
CA ARG A 197 37.25 6.29 1.80
C ARG A 197 38.33 7.30 2.20
N GLU A 198 38.55 7.42 3.49
CA GLU A 198 39.63 8.21 4.08
C GLU A 198 40.94 7.42 4.13
#